data_AF-A0A9J7MBF3-F1
#
_entry.id   AF-A0A9J7MBF3-F1
#
_cell.length_a   1.000
_cell.length_b   1.000
_cell.length_c   1.000
_cell.angle_alpha   90.00
_cell.angle_beta   90.00
_cell.angle_gamma   90.00
#
_symmetry.space_group_name_H-M   'P 1'
#
loop_
_entity.id
_entity.type
_entity.pdbx_description
1 polymer ?
#
loop_
_entity_poly.entity_id
_entity_poly.type
_entity_poly.pdbx_seq_one_letter_code
_entity_poly.pdbx_strand_id
1 'polypeptide(L)'
;MTTEMVLLYFSREGQILYMNPHQGKYISCDYDYDLTDDFLALTVTSDNNIYILTMDGSPYQLSIRQYNHTENEWEAGMSSVASLESEDYEDFKFHDDLLFEVDGMLYHVAVLGEYNNVLNYVRMRKYNQHTDQWQECSQLVLDEIPQEYAISGGPSLYFITRSEVHCYDPIQDCWCERAPPIYAPDISTAVAMGTEIFCTDRNFTRTVVYDTESDCWRELSGWPDPRNLDVLCD
;
A
#
# COMPACT_ATOMS: atom_id res chain seq x y z
N MET A 1 -11.43 -24.16 3.12
CA MET A 1 -11.83 -23.19 2.08
C MET A 1 -11.43 -21.84 2.63
N THR A 2 -10.44 -21.20 2.01
CA THR A 2 -10.02 -19.84 2.36
C THR A 2 -11.08 -18.87 1.80
N THR A 3 -11.59 -17.99 2.64
CA THR A 3 -12.55 -16.96 2.26
C THR A 3 -11.76 -15.84 1.63
N GLU A 4 -11.85 -15.61 0.32
CA GLU A 4 -11.28 -14.41 -0.29
C GLU A 4 -11.87 -13.16 0.39
N MET A 5 -11.02 -12.22 0.78
CA MET A 5 -11.45 -10.95 1.40
C MET A 5 -10.92 -9.76 0.61
N VAL A 6 -11.81 -8.81 0.33
CA VAL A 6 -11.46 -7.48 -0.14
C VAL A 6 -11.75 -6.51 0.98
N LEU A 7 -10.79 -5.64 1.25
CA LEU A 7 -10.87 -4.64 2.29
C LEU A 7 -11.40 -3.31 1.73
N LEU A 8 -12.34 -2.71 2.45
CA LEU A 8 -12.87 -1.38 2.20
C LEU A 8 -12.75 -0.57 3.49
N TYR A 9 -11.84 0.38 3.50
CA TYR A 9 -11.63 1.25 4.65
C TYR A 9 -12.64 2.41 4.65
N PHE A 10 -13.33 2.61 5.78
CA PHE A 10 -14.29 3.72 5.94
C PHE A 10 -13.97 4.53 7.20
N SER A 11 -13.11 5.55 7.03
CA SER A 11 -12.54 6.33 8.14
C SER A 11 -13.54 7.14 8.97
N ARG A 12 -14.71 7.49 8.42
CA ARG A 12 -15.64 8.41 9.10
C ARG A 12 -16.37 7.80 10.30
N GLU A 13 -16.44 6.47 10.41
CA GLU A 13 -17.28 5.80 11.43
C GLU A 13 -16.51 4.88 12.40
N GLY A 14 -15.18 4.83 12.37
CA GLY A 14 -14.49 3.89 13.25
C GLY A 14 -14.64 2.43 12.82
N GLN A 15 -14.91 2.19 11.53
CA GLN A 15 -15.21 0.86 11.00
C GLN A 15 -14.32 0.46 9.84
N ILE A 16 -13.87 -0.79 9.88
CA ILE A 16 -13.24 -1.45 8.75
C ILE A 16 -14.27 -2.41 8.16
N LEU A 17 -14.58 -2.21 6.88
CA LEU A 17 -15.44 -3.11 6.14
C LEU A 17 -14.56 -4.08 5.36
N TYR A 18 -14.91 -5.37 5.39
CA TYR A 18 -14.33 -6.34 4.49
C TYR A 18 -15.44 -7.15 3.85
N MET A 19 -15.24 -7.54 2.61
CA MET A 19 -16.23 -8.30 1.84
C MET A 19 -15.63 -9.60 1.34
N ASN A 20 -16.43 -10.66 1.39
CA ASN A 20 -16.18 -11.82 0.55
C ASN A 20 -16.78 -11.53 -0.83
N PRO A 21 -15.96 -11.38 -1.89
CA PRO A 21 -16.45 -10.99 -3.21
C PRO A 21 -17.37 -12.05 -3.83
N HIS A 22 -17.19 -13.32 -3.51
CA HIS A 22 -18.08 -14.39 -3.99
C HIS A 22 -19.46 -14.37 -3.32
N GLN A 23 -19.54 -13.89 -2.08
CA GLN A 23 -20.79 -13.82 -1.33
C GLN A 23 -21.50 -12.48 -1.48
N GLY A 24 -20.78 -11.43 -1.89
CA GLY A 24 -21.30 -10.06 -1.98
C GLY A 24 -21.80 -9.51 -0.64
N LYS A 25 -21.29 -10.05 0.47
CA LYS A 25 -21.66 -9.65 1.82
C LYS A 25 -20.50 -8.91 2.47
N TYR A 26 -20.82 -7.75 3.04
CA TYR A 26 -19.92 -6.98 3.88
C TYR A 26 -19.98 -7.50 5.31
N ILE A 27 -18.82 -7.54 5.94
CA ILE A 27 -18.61 -7.76 7.35
C ILE A 27 -17.95 -6.48 7.88
N SER A 28 -18.50 -5.93 8.94
CA SER A 28 -17.96 -4.75 9.61
C SER A 28 -17.21 -5.17 10.87
N CYS A 29 -16.00 -4.66 11.04
CA CYS A 29 -15.29 -4.66 12.30
C CYS A 29 -15.31 -3.25 12.85
N ASP A 30 -15.80 -3.08 14.07
CA ASP A 30 -15.55 -1.87 14.84
C ASP A 30 -14.10 -1.89 15.31
N TYR A 31 -13.37 -0.80 15.12
CA TYR A 31 -12.08 -0.61 15.79
C TYR A 31 -12.26 0.42 16.90
N ASP A 32 -11.54 0.22 18.02
CA ASP A 32 -11.64 1.15 19.14
C ASP A 32 -11.16 2.54 18.69
N TYR A 33 -11.89 3.60 19.07
CA TYR A 33 -11.55 4.98 18.72
C TYR A 33 -10.15 5.36 19.24
N ASP A 34 -9.65 4.67 20.27
CA ASP A 34 -8.27 4.87 20.75
C ASP A 34 -7.19 4.47 19.74
N LEU A 35 -7.53 3.78 18.63
CA LEU A 35 -6.60 3.51 17.52
C LEU A 35 -6.53 4.64 16.48
N THR A 36 -7.37 5.70 16.57
CA THR A 36 -7.45 6.72 15.51
C THR A 36 -6.25 7.65 15.44
N ASP A 37 -5.56 7.89 16.55
CA ASP A 37 -4.40 8.80 16.58
C ASP A 37 -3.10 8.11 16.12
N ASP A 38 -3.10 6.78 16.09
CA ASP A 38 -1.90 5.97 15.91
C ASP A 38 -1.96 5.06 14.66
N PHE A 39 -3.06 5.00 13.93
CA PHE A 39 -3.18 4.18 12.71
C PHE A 39 -2.47 4.81 11.51
N LEU A 40 -1.59 4.04 10.84
CA LEU A 40 -0.80 4.51 9.71
C LEU A 40 -1.14 3.80 8.40
N ALA A 41 -1.18 2.47 8.43
CA ALA A 41 -1.42 1.66 7.23
C ALA A 41 -2.11 0.34 7.57
N LEU A 42 -2.68 -0.31 6.55
CA LEU A 42 -3.43 -1.56 6.70
C LEU A 42 -3.27 -2.42 5.45
N THR A 43 -3.20 -3.73 5.64
CA THR A 43 -3.12 -4.70 4.55
C THR A 43 -3.89 -5.97 4.87
N VAL A 44 -4.26 -6.70 3.81
CA VAL A 44 -4.82 -8.06 3.92
C VAL A 44 -3.87 -9.00 3.20
N THR A 45 -3.43 -10.04 3.89
CA THR A 45 -2.51 -11.03 3.37
C THR A 45 -3.24 -12.11 2.57
N SER A 46 -2.48 -12.85 1.76
CA SER A 46 -2.94 -13.99 0.97
C SER A 46 -3.62 -15.10 1.78
N ASP A 47 -3.33 -15.22 3.08
CA ASP A 47 -3.99 -16.13 4.02
C ASP A 47 -5.22 -15.54 4.73
N ASN A 48 -5.67 -14.34 4.33
CA ASN A 48 -6.82 -13.61 4.87
C ASN A 48 -6.63 -13.13 6.31
N ASN A 49 -5.40 -12.93 6.74
CA ASN A 49 -5.12 -12.16 7.95
C ASN A 49 -5.13 -10.67 7.63
N ILE A 50 -5.59 -9.87 8.60
CA ILE A 50 -5.64 -8.42 8.50
C ILE A 50 -4.58 -7.87 9.43
N TYR A 51 -3.69 -7.05 8.90
CA TYR A 51 -2.58 -6.44 9.64
C TYR A 51 -2.64 -4.93 9.53
N ILE A 52 -2.55 -4.25 10.67
CA ILE A 52 -2.41 -2.79 10.74
C ILE A 52 -1.00 -2.42 11.19
N LEU A 53 -0.53 -1.29 10.69
CA LEU A 53 0.65 -0.58 11.17
C LEU A 53 0.17 0.56 12.07
N THR A 54 0.65 0.57 13.31
CA THR A 54 0.30 1.57 14.32
C THR A 54 1.54 2.24 14.91
N MET A 55 1.39 3.44 15.44
CA MET A 55 2.39 4.14 16.24
C MET A 55 2.11 3.87 17.74
N ASP A 56 3.03 3.24 18.47
CA ASP A 56 2.77 2.87 19.87
C ASP A 56 3.43 3.85 20.85
N GLY A 57 2.64 4.80 21.38
CA GLY A 57 2.91 5.58 22.61
C GLY A 57 4.12 6.55 22.58
N SER A 58 5.11 6.30 21.74
CA SER A 58 6.21 7.19 21.40
C SER A 58 6.02 7.60 19.94
N PRO A 59 6.19 8.89 19.59
CA PRO A 59 5.97 9.41 18.24
C PRO A 59 6.86 8.81 17.13
N TYR A 60 7.68 7.80 17.45
CA TYR A 60 8.62 7.18 16.53
C TYR A 60 8.73 5.66 16.66
N GLN A 61 7.71 5.00 17.20
CA GLN A 61 7.74 3.55 17.36
C GLN A 61 6.58 2.93 16.59
N LEU A 62 6.89 2.26 15.48
CA LEU A 62 5.93 1.53 14.68
C LEU A 62 5.76 0.13 15.24
N SER A 63 4.54 -0.36 15.26
CA SER A 63 4.21 -1.75 15.58
C SER A 63 3.20 -2.30 14.58
N ILE A 64 3.20 -3.62 14.41
CA ILE A 64 2.16 -4.30 13.66
C ILE A 64 1.19 -4.93 14.65
N ARG A 65 -0.11 -4.87 14.33
CA ARG A 65 -1.14 -5.62 15.03
C ARG A 65 -1.89 -6.50 14.05
N GLN A 66 -2.21 -7.71 14.47
CA GLN A 66 -3.02 -8.64 13.70
C GLN A 66 -4.44 -8.63 14.25
N TYR A 67 -5.42 -8.67 13.35
CA TYR A 67 -6.80 -8.82 13.74
C TYR A 67 -7.14 -10.29 14.01
N ASN A 68 -7.69 -10.57 15.20
CA ASN A 68 -8.24 -11.87 15.54
C ASN A 68 -9.73 -11.94 15.15
N HIS A 69 -10.00 -12.64 14.05
CA HIS A 69 -11.36 -12.85 13.53
C HIS A 69 -12.31 -13.59 14.49
N THR A 70 -11.78 -14.38 15.43
CA THR A 70 -12.61 -15.19 16.35
C THR A 70 -13.09 -14.36 17.52
N GLU A 71 -12.20 -13.53 18.06
CA GLU A 71 -12.47 -12.71 19.24
C GLU A 71 -12.98 -11.31 18.86
N ASN A 72 -12.87 -10.92 17.58
CA ASN A 72 -13.20 -9.58 17.08
C ASN A 72 -12.38 -8.50 17.81
N GLU A 73 -11.10 -8.80 18.01
CA GLU A 73 -10.17 -7.95 18.75
C GLU A 73 -8.83 -7.85 18.00
N TRP A 74 -8.09 -6.77 18.27
CA TRP A 74 -6.73 -6.60 17.76
C TRP A 74 -5.74 -7.21 18.74
N GLU A 75 -4.95 -8.17 18.27
CA GLU A 75 -3.89 -8.76 19.07
C GLU A 75 -2.71 -7.79 19.17
N ALA A 76 -2.41 -7.36 20.39
CA ALA A 76 -1.19 -6.63 20.71
C ALA A 76 -0.03 -7.63 20.77
N GLY A 77 1.08 -7.34 20.10
CA GLY A 77 2.34 -8.07 20.35
C GLY A 77 3.08 -8.61 19.13
N MET A 78 3.27 -7.79 18.11
CA MET A 78 4.40 -8.00 17.20
C MET A 78 5.46 -6.92 17.42
N SER A 79 6.72 -7.29 17.16
CA SER A 79 7.92 -6.49 17.36
C SER A 79 7.74 -5.09 16.79
N SER A 80 8.06 -4.11 17.63
CA SER A 80 8.12 -2.73 17.19
C SER A 80 9.43 -2.45 16.49
N VAL A 81 9.39 -1.58 15.49
CA VAL A 81 10.56 -0.96 14.88
C VAL A 81 10.50 0.53 15.10
N ALA A 82 11.65 1.18 15.21
CA ALA A 82 11.66 2.62 15.17
C ALA A 82 11.06 3.06 13.81
N SER A 83 10.16 4.03 13.83
CA SER A 83 9.88 4.81 12.63
C SER A 83 11.17 5.49 12.19
N LEU A 84 11.10 6.25 11.11
CA LEU A 84 12.16 7.20 10.77
C LEU A 84 12.47 8.08 12.00
N GLU A 85 13.74 8.42 12.24
CA GLU A 85 14.10 9.17 13.44
C GLU A 85 13.42 10.56 13.41
N SER A 86 13.15 11.17 14.56
CA SER A 86 12.45 12.46 14.63
C SER A 86 13.10 13.58 13.80
N GLU A 87 14.42 13.53 13.66
CA GLU A 87 15.20 14.49 12.88
C GLU A 87 14.92 14.38 11.37
N ASP A 88 14.52 13.19 10.91
CA ASP A 88 14.09 12.96 9.52
C ASP A 88 12.72 13.63 9.26
N TYR A 89 11.79 13.61 10.22
CA TYR A 89 10.40 14.10 10.03
C TYR A 89 10.24 15.61 9.86
N GLU A 90 11.04 16.43 10.54
CA GLU A 90 10.94 17.89 10.44
C GLU A 90 11.39 18.42 9.06
N ASP A 91 12.16 17.63 8.32
CA ASP A 91 12.73 17.99 7.02
C ASP A 91 11.88 17.53 5.82
N PHE A 92 10.86 16.68 6.01
CA PHE A 92 9.99 16.18 4.94
C PHE A 92 8.69 17.00 4.78
N LYS A 93 8.39 17.33 3.53
CA LYS A 93 7.16 18.03 3.09
C LYS A 93 5.92 17.15 3.18
N PHE A 94 6.08 15.85 2.94
CA PHE A 94 5.02 14.85 3.07
C PHE A 94 5.64 13.49 3.40
N HIS A 95 4.82 12.65 4.03
CA HIS A 95 5.18 11.34 4.53
C HIS A 95 3.96 10.43 4.41
N ASP A 96 4.06 9.38 3.61
CA ASP A 96 3.02 8.35 3.50
C ASP A 96 3.60 6.98 3.89
N ASP A 97 2.97 6.34 4.87
CA ASP A 97 3.23 4.95 5.25
C ASP A 97 2.28 4.01 4.54
N LEU A 98 2.83 2.94 3.98
CA LEU A 98 2.08 1.89 3.33
C LEU A 98 2.51 0.54 3.89
N LEU A 99 1.58 -0.42 3.87
CA LEU A 99 1.82 -1.79 4.30
C LEU A 99 1.38 -2.75 3.19
N PHE A 100 2.30 -3.61 2.76
CA PHE A 100 2.04 -4.60 1.72
C PHE A 100 2.46 -5.99 2.16
N GLU A 101 1.74 -7.01 1.69
CA GLU A 101 2.24 -8.38 1.68
C GLU A 101 2.87 -8.68 0.32
N VAL A 102 4.05 -9.30 0.35
CA VAL A 102 4.74 -9.84 -0.81
C VAL A 102 5.33 -11.20 -0.42
N ASP A 103 4.87 -12.26 -1.09
CA ASP A 103 5.34 -13.64 -0.86
C ASP A 103 5.33 -14.05 0.63
N GLY A 104 4.24 -13.76 1.35
CA GLY A 104 4.09 -14.10 2.77
C GLY A 104 4.90 -13.24 3.74
N MET A 105 5.58 -12.19 3.27
CA MET A 105 6.33 -11.25 4.09
C MET A 105 5.64 -9.88 4.07
N LEU A 106 5.61 -9.20 5.21
CA LEU A 106 5.06 -7.85 5.29
C LEU A 106 6.15 -6.82 5.00
N TYR A 107 5.79 -5.78 4.27
CA TYR A 107 6.65 -4.67 3.91
C TYR A 107 6.02 -3.37 4.36
N HIS A 108 6.71 -2.67 5.26
CA HIS A 108 6.49 -1.26 5.51
C HIS A 108 7.22 -0.47 4.44
N VAL A 109 6.49 0.42 3.77
CA VAL A 109 7.02 1.30 2.72
C VAL A 109 6.72 2.73 3.13
N ALA A 110 7.76 3.51 3.36
CA ALA A 110 7.66 4.93 3.68
C ALA A 110 8.09 5.76 2.47
N VAL A 111 7.19 6.60 1.97
CA VAL A 111 7.44 7.55 0.87
C VAL A 111 7.70 8.93 1.45
N LEU A 112 8.85 9.49 1.12
CA LEU A 112 9.40 10.69 1.75
C LEU A 112 9.76 11.73 0.69
N GLY A 113 9.27 12.96 0.82
CA GLY A 113 9.68 14.09 -0.03
C GLY A 113 10.23 15.25 0.79
N GLU A 114 11.47 15.67 0.55
CA GLU A 114 12.15 16.71 1.34
C GLU A 114 11.66 18.13 1.01
N TYR A 115 11.60 19.02 2.00
CA TYR A 115 11.15 20.42 1.81
C TYR A 115 12.04 21.24 0.87
N ASN A 116 13.35 20.96 0.86
CA ASN A 116 14.37 21.80 0.21
C ASN A 116 15.14 21.10 -0.92
N ASN A 117 14.87 19.80 -1.15
CA ASN A 117 15.55 19.00 -2.16
C ASN A 117 14.57 18.58 -3.26
N VAL A 118 15.12 18.33 -4.45
CA VAL A 118 14.40 17.74 -5.58
C VAL A 118 14.23 16.22 -5.39
N LEU A 119 15.07 15.62 -4.53
CA LEU A 119 15.09 14.18 -4.31
C LEU A 119 13.99 13.75 -3.35
N ASN A 120 13.32 12.67 -3.72
CA ASN A 120 12.36 11.95 -2.91
C ASN A 120 12.87 10.52 -2.72
N TYR A 121 12.39 9.86 -1.67
CA TYR A 121 12.87 8.55 -1.30
C TYR A 121 11.74 7.58 -0.99
N VAL A 122 11.95 6.33 -1.36
CA VAL A 122 11.16 5.22 -0.84
C VAL A 122 12.08 4.40 0.06
N ARG A 123 11.81 4.44 1.36
CA ARG A 123 12.47 3.59 2.36
C ARG A 123 11.57 2.40 2.68
N MET A 124 12.18 1.24 2.87
CA MET A 124 11.43 0.01 3.07
C MET A 124 12.01 -0.85 4.18
N ARG A 125 11.13 -1.46 4.95
CA ARG A 125 11.47 -2.49 5.92
C ARG A 125 10.61 -3.71 5.69
N LYS A 126 11.22 -4.89 5.69
CA LYS A 126 10.50 -6.15 5.68
C LYS A 126 10.38 -6.71 7.09
N TYR A 127 9.18 -7.14 7.44
CA TYR A 127 8.86 -7.79 8.70
C TYR A 127 8.70 -9.29 8.49
N ASN A 128 9.48 -10.06 9.24
CA ASN A 128 9.38 -11.51 9.28
C ASN A 128 8.50 -11.93 10.46
N GLN A 129 7.27 -12.33 10.16
CA GLN A 129 6.28 -12.80 11.14
C GLN A 129 6.76 -14.04 11.93
N HIS A 130 7.62 -14.87 11.35
CA HIS A 130 8.09 -16.11 11.99
C HIS A 130 9.17 -15.85 13.05
N THR A 131 10.00 -14.83 12.82
CA THR A 131 11.09 -14.47 13.75
C THR A 131 10.75 -13.26 14.60
N ASP A 132 9.65 -12.58 14.29
CA ASP A 132 9.24 -11.32 14.89
C ASP A 132 10.34 -10.24 14.81
N GLN A 133 10.87 -10.03 13.61
CA GLN A 133 11.99 -9.10 13.38
C GLN A 133 11.79 -8.28 12.11
N TRP A 134 12.29 -7.05 12.17
CA TRP A 134 12.36 -6.12 11.06
C TRP A 134 13.74 -6.10 10.42
N GLN A 135 13.79 -5.90 9.11
CA GLN A 135 15.03 -5.74 8.36
C GLN A 135 14.90 -4.60 7.35
N GLU A 136 15.87 -3.69 7.35
CA GLU A 136 16.02 -2.63 6.33
C GLU A 136 16.26 -3.24 4.95
N CYS A 137 15.63 -2.63 3.94
CA CYS A 137 15.74 -2.99 2.53
C CYS A 137 16.40 -1.85 1.75
N SER A 138 16.84 -2.13 0.52
CA SER A 138 17.38 -1.11 -0.37
C SER A 138 16.40 0.04 -0.62
N GLN A 139 16.92 1.25 -0.54
CA GLN A 139 16.21 2.50 -0.76
C GLN A 139 16.11 2.82 -2.26
N LEU A 140 14.99 3.41 -2.68
CA LEU A 140 14.83 4.03 -3.99
C LEU A 140 14.96 5.55 -3.87
N VAL A 141 15.64 6.18 -4.83
CA VAL A 141 15.77 7.63 -4.93
C VAL A 141 15.03 8.07 -6.20
N LEU A 142 14.22 9.12 -6.10
CA LEU A 142 13.33 9.61 -7.16
C LEU A 142 13.52 11.11 -7.38
N ASP A 143 13.43 11.55 -8.63
CA ASP A 143 13.67 12.94 -9.03
C ASP A 143 12.42 13.86 -8.91
N GLU A 144 11.20 13.33 -8.99
CA GLU A 144 9.96 14.12 -8.83
C GLU A 144 8.83 13.25 -8.23
N ILE A 145 7.98 13.83 -7.36
CA ILE A 145 6.72 13.20 -6.95
C ILE A 145 5.59 14.23 -6.88
N PRO A 146 4.58 14.13 -7.76
CA PRO A 146 3.28 14.73 -7.46
C PRO A 146 2.15 13.71 -7.38
N GLN A 147 2.39 12.42 -7.65
CA GLN A 147 1.42 11.33 -7.54
C GLN A 147 2.09 9.97 -7.71
N GLU A 148 1.92 9.12 -6.71
CA GLU A 148 2.57 7.82 -6.55
C GLU A 148 1.55 6.71 -6.28
N TYR A 149 1.88 5.51 -6.77
CA TYR A 149 1.19 4.28 -6.40
C TYR A 149 2.23 3.21 -6.12
N ALA A 150 2.26 2.73 -4.88
CA ALA A 150 2.94 1.49 -4.54
C ALA A 150 1.92 0.34 -4.59
N ILE A 151 2.32 -0.77 -5.20
CA ILE A 151 1.43 -1.91 -5.46
C ILE A 151 2.22 -3.20 -5.26
N SER A 152 1.65 -4.16 -4.55
CA SER A 152 2.16 -5.54 -4.56
C SER A 152 1.62 -6.28 -5.78
N GLY A 153 2.52 -6.86 -6.57
CA GLY A 153 2.19 -7.61 -7.79
C GLY A 153 2.97 -8.91 -7.84
N GLY A 154 2.33 -10.02 -7.43
CA GLY A 154 2.98 -11.32 -7.34
C GLY A 154 4.15 -11.30 -6.34
N PRO A 155 5.38 -11.68 -6.75
CA PRO A 155 6.54 -11.73 -5.86
C PRO A 155 7.28 -10.38 -5.72
N SER A 156 6.72 -9.28 -6.22
CA SER A 156 7.43 -7.99 -6.30
C SER A 156 6.56 -6.81 -5.89
N LEU A 157 7.23 -5.72 -5.52
CA LEU A 157 6.59 -4.41 -5.31
C LEU A 157 6.90 -3.51 -6.48
N TYR A 158 5.87 -2.81 -6.94
CA TYR A 158 5.97 -1.83 -8.01
C TYR A 158 5.71 -0.44 -7.44
N PHE A 159 6.56 0.50 -7.80
CA PHE A 159 6.39 1.91 -7.53
C PHE A 159 6.19 2.62 -8.86
N ILE A 160 5.00 3.19 -9.06
CA ILE A 160 4.60 3.81 -10.32
C ILE A 160 4.41 5.30 -10.08
N THR A 161 5.15 6.11 -10.83
CA THR A 161 5.01 7.56 -10.86
C THR A 161 4.44 8.00 -12.21
N ARG A 162 4.39 9.32 -12.44
CA ARG A 162 3.97 9.86 -13.73
C ARG A 162 4.91 9.52 -14.88
N SER A 163 6.19 9.31 -14.60
CA SER A 163 7.23 9.16 -15.64
C SER A 163 8.04 7.88 -15.49
N GLU A 164 7.97 7.20 -14.35
CA GLU A 164 8.84 6.09 -14.02
C GLU A 164 8.06 4.92 -13.45
N VAL A 165 8.60 3.72 -13.64
CA VAL A 165 8.16 2.50 -12.97
C VAL A 165 9.39 1.85 -12.39
N HIS A 166 9.35 1.55 -11.10
CA HIS A 166 10.40 0.83 -10.39
C HIS A 166 9.83 -0.45 -9.83
N CYS A 167 10.59 -1.53 -9.93
CA CYS A 167 10.24 -2.86 -9.42
C CYS A 167 11.28 -3.27 -8.38
N TYR A 168 10.83 -3.55 -7.16
CA TYR A 168 11.68 -4.10 -6.11
C TYR A 168 11.73 -5.64 -6.23
N ASP A 169 12.94 -6.20 -6.24
CA ASP A 169 13.20 -7.64 -6.17
C ASP A 169 13.57 -8.02 -4.71
N PRO A 170 12.67 -8.72 -3.98
CA PRO A 170 12.94 -9.15 -2.60
C PRO A 170 14.12 -10.11 -2.41
N ILE A 171 14.47 -10.87 -3.46
CA ILE A 171 15.55 -11.87 -3.41
C ILE A 171 16.90 -11.17 -3.52
N GLN A 172 17.00 -10.20 -4.42
CA GLN A 172 18.22 -9.44 -4.66
C GLN A 172 18.35 -8.21 -3.76
N ASP A 173 17.27 -7.79 -3.10
CA ASP A 173 17.16 -6.58 -2.31
C ASP A 173 17.60 -5.34 -3.11
N CYS A 174 16.99 -5.15 -4.29
CA CYS A 174 17.32 -4.04 -5.18
C CYS A 174 16.10 -3.56 -5.98
N TRP A 175 16.19 -2.32 -6.44
CA TRP A 175 15.23 -1.71 -7.34
C TRP A 175 15.72 -1.77 -8.79
N CYS A 176 14.82 -2.11 -9.70
CA CYS A 176 15.07 -2.09 -11.13
C CYS A 176 14.07 -1.15 -11.82
N GLU A 177 14.58 -0.24 -12.66
CA GLU A 177 13.75 0.57 -13.55
C GLU A 177 13.08 -0.33 -14.60
N ARG A 178 11.85 0.03 -14.96
CA ARG A 178 11.00 -0.66 -15.92
C ARG A 178 10.52 0.30 -17.01
N ALA A 179 9.84 -0.23 -18.01
CA ALA A 179 9.27 0.59 -19.07
C ALA A 179 8.38 1.70 -18.49
N PRO A 180 8.66 2.96 -18.82
CA PRO A 180 7.91 4.08 -18.27
C PRO A 180 6.47 4.07 -18.80
N PRO A 181 5.51 4.68 -18.09
CA PRO A 181 4.12 4.75 -18.54
C PRO A 181 3.99 5.43 -19.91
N ILE A 182 3.11 4.93 -20.79
CA ILE A 182 2.92 5.47 -22.16
C ILE A 182 2.36 6.91 -22.15
N TYR A 183 1.74 7.32 -21.04
CA TYR A 183 1.20 8.65 -20.80
C TYR A 183 1.64 9.07 -19.40
N ALA A 184 1.80 10.37 -19.12
CA ALA A 184 1.93 10.86 -17.76
C ALA A 184 0.58 10.71 -17.06
N PRO A 185 0.32 9.57 -16.39
CA PRO A 185 -1.04 9.26 -16.05
C PRO A 185 -1.30 9.98 -14.73
N ASP A 186 -2.37 10.78 -14.69
CA ASP A 186 -3.03 11.09 -13.44
C ASP A 186 -3.69 9.78 -12.96
N ILE A 187 -2.88 8.78 -12.61
CA ILE A 187 -3.34 7.53 -12.02
C ILE A 187 -4.09 7.96 -10.76
N SER A 188 -5.28 7.42 -10.59
CA SER A 188 -6.10 7.62 -9.39
C SER A 188 -6.16 6.36 -8.53
N THR A 189 -5.97 5.20 -9.16
CA THR A 189 -5.93 3.91 -8.47
C THR A 189 -5.27 2.89 -9.40
N ALA A 190 -4.69 1.86 -8.79
CA ALA A 190 -4.10 0.76 -9.51
C ALA A 190 -4.26 -0.55 -8.73
N VAL A 191 -4.31 -1.66 -9.46
CA VAL A 191 -4.44 -3.01 -8.89
C VAL A 191 -3.63 -4.01 -9.71
N ALA A 192 -2.93 -4.92 -9.03
CA ALA A 192 -2.27 -6.04 -9.68
C ALA A 192 -3.20 -7.25 -9.75
N MET A 193 -3.26 -7.90 -10.91
CA MET A 193 -3.96 -9.17 -11.14
C MET A 193 -3.07 -10.08 -11.98
N GLY A 194 -2.48 -11.10 -11.33
CA GLY A 194 -1.50 -11.97 -11.98
C GLY A 194 -0.26 -11.18 -12.41
N THR A 195 0.05 -11.21 -13.70
CA THR A 195 1.19 -10.50 -14.32
C THR A 195 0.82 -9.11 -14.83
N GLU A 196 -0.39 -8.65 -14.56
CA GLU A 196 -0.90 -7.40 -15.11
C GLU A 196 -1.20 -6.40 -13.98
N ILE A 197 -0.77 -5.15 -14.16
CA ILE A 197 -1.11 -4.04 -13.28
C ILE A 197 -2.04 -3.10 -14.05
N PHE A 198 -3.27 -2.97 -13.56
CA PHE A 198 -4.30 -2.13 -14.14
C PHE A 198 -4.31 -0.79 -13.41
N CYS A 199 -4.11 0.30 -14.15
CA CYS A 199 -4.18 1.66 -13.62
C CYS A 199 -5.33 2.42 -14.30
N THR A 200 -6.07 3.21 -13.53
CA THR A 200 -7.16 4.06 -14.07
C THR A 200 -6.95 5.52 -13.73
N ASP A 201 -7.50 6.40 -14.56
CA ASP A 201 -7.61 7.82 -14.23
C ASP A 201 -8.74 8.05 -13.21
N ARG A 202 -8.76 9.25 -12.60
CA ARG A 202 -9.75 9.64 -11.58
C ARG A 202 -11.20 9.55 -12.07
N ASN A 203 -11.41 9.74 -13.36
CA ASN A 203 -12.73 9.70 -13.98
C ASN A 203 -13.07 8.32 -14.55
N PHE A 204 -12.21 7.31 -14.40
CA PHE A 204 -12.38 5.96 -14.95
C PHE A 204 -12.68 5.94 -16.47
N THR A 205 -12.27 7.00 -17.17
CA THR A 205 -12.44 7.15 -18.62
C THR A 205 -11.37 6.41 -19.40
N ARG A 206 -10.25 6.08 -18.76
CA ARG A 206 -9.12 5.35 -19.35
C ARG A 206 -8.60 4.30 -18.39
N THR A 207 -8.16 3.19 -18.96
CA THR A 207 -7.44 2.15 -18.24
C THR A 207 -6.17 1.84 -19.03
N VAL A 208 -5.03 1.89 -18.36
CA VAL A 208 -3.76 1.41 -18.91
C VAL A 208 -3.34 0.17 -18.14
N VAL A 209 -2.74 -0.78 -18.84
CA VAL A 209 -2.29 -2.03 -18.26
C VAL A 209 -0.81 -2.19 -18.52
N TYR A 210 -0.06 -2.42 -17.45
CA TYR A 210 1.34 -2.80 -17.50
C TYR A 210 1.46 -4.30 -17.32
N ASP A 211 2.07 -4.97 -18.28
CA ASP A 211 2.38 -6.39 -18.22
C ASP A 211 3.81 -6.55 -17.67
N THR A 212 3.93 -7.18 -16.50
CA THR A 212 5.16 -7.27 -15.73
C THR A 212 6.18 -8.25 -16.33
N GLU A 213 5.75 -9.22 -17.14
CA GLU A 213 6.63 -10.19 -17.79
C GLU A 213 7.26 -9.63 -19.07
N SER A 214 6.44 -8.96 -19.88
CA SER A 214 6.87 -8.37 -21.16
C SER A 214 7.41 -6.95 -21.01
N ASP A 215 7.31 -6.34 -19.83
CA ASP A 215 7.77 -4.97 -19.53
C ASP A 215 7.18 -3.97 -20.53
N CYS A 216 5.86 -4.09 -20.75
CA CYS A 216 5.15 -3.36 -21.78
C CYS A 216 3.83 -2.84 -21.25
N TRP A 217 3.47 -1.64 -21.70
CA TRP A 217 2.18 -1.05 -21.44
C TRP A 217 1.24 -1.22 -22.62
N ARG A 218 -0.07 -1.26 -22.34
CA ARG A 218 -1.14 -1.20 -23.33
C ARG A 218 -2.31 -0.37 -22.82
N GLU A 219 -2.99 0.32 -23.73
CA GLU A 219 -4.21 1.04 -23.42
C GLU A 219 -5.43 0.14 -23.61
N LEU A 220 -6.34 0.18 -22.65
CA LEU A 220 -7.67 -0.42 -22.73
C LEU A 220 -8.74 0.68 -22.72
N SER A 221 -9.93 0.34 -23.21
CA SER A 221 -11.09 1.22 -23.03
C SER A 221 -11.39 1.38 -21.54
N GLY A 222 -11.69 2.61 -21.12
CA GLY A 222 -12.19 2.87 -19.77
C GLY A 222 -13.57 2.25 -19.53
N TRP A 223 -14.14 2.54 -18.37
CA TRP A 223 -15.37 1.88 -17.94
C TRP A 223 -16.54 2.24 -18.86
N PRO A 224 -17.51 1.33 -19.11
CA PRO A 224 -18.63 1.59 -20.00
C PRO A 224 -19.53 2.76 -19.58
N ASP A 225 -19.56 3.08 -18.27
CA ASP A 225 -20.31 4.21 -17.71
C ASP A 225 -19.56 4.87 -16.53
N PRO A 226 -18.58 5.75 -16.80
CA PRO A 226 -17.73 6.36 -15.77
C PRO A 226 -18.46 7.41 -14.90
N ARG A 227 -19.69 7.80 -15.26
CA ARG A 227 -20.40 8.95 -14.67
C ARG A 227 -21.31 8.63 -13.49
N ASN A 228 -21.37 7.36 -13.05
CA ASN A 228 -22.20 6.94 -11.92
C ASN A 228 -21.51 7.07 -10.54
N LEU A 229 -20.39 7.79 -10.46
CA LEU A 229 -19.62 7.98 -9.22
C LEU A 229 -19.84 9.35 -8.54
N ASP A 230 -20.80 10.15 -8.99
CA ASP A 230 -21.32 11.32 -8.23
C ASP A 230 -22.07 10.91 -6.93
N VAL A 231 -21.93 9.65 -6.50
CA VAL A 231 -22.52 9.14 -5.27
C VAL A 231 -21.54 9.37 -4.12
N LEU A 232 -21.73 10.52 -3.46
CA LEU A 232 -21.45 10.81 -2.04
C LEU A 232 -19.99 11.10 -1.64
N CYS A 233 -19.56 12.34 -1.88
CA CYS A 233 -18.68 13.06 -0.97
C CYS A 233 -19.34 14.40 -0.58
N ASP A 234 -20.35 14.35 0.29
CA ASP A 234 -20.69 15.45 1.20
C ASP A 234 -20.19 15.06 2.61
#